data_AF-A0A7Z6ZT03-F1
#
_entry.id   AF-A0A7Z6ZT03-F1
#
_cell.length_a   1.000
_cell.length_b   1.000
_cell.length_c   1.000
_cell.angle_alpha   90.00
_cell.angle_beta   90.00
_cell.angle_gamma   90.00
#
_symmetry.space_group_name_H-M   'P 1'
#
loop_
_entity.id
_entity.type
_entity.pdbx_description
1 polymer ?
#
loop_
_entity_poly.entity_id
_entity_poly.type
_entity_poly.pdbx_seq_one_letter_code
_entity_poly.pdbx_strand_id
1 'polypeptide(L)'
;MIAAFVRMTRRLGLWFLAAGITVAIIFISVFIYKYTVFEPDPPPLAACESLQVVLTADNGAEVQLHECKRGDDSWQGYEVWLHEPHNQYWQRLLTAELDGCMTLGVADNAALEVFHSAGRGHLNVARSSVIYRDVDGNPHTLSINAERVVDCPLD
;
A
#
# COMPACT_ATOMS: atom_id res chain seq x y z
N MET A 1 18.90 -33.75 46.78
CA MET A 1 19.07 -33.67 45.31
C MET A 1 17.76 -33.35 44.57
N ILE A 2 16.63 -34.00 44.87
CA ILE A 2 15.34 -33.81 44.16
C ILE A 2 14.79 -32.37 44.26
N ALA A 3 14.87 -31.74 45.44
CA ALA A 3 14.34 -30.38 45.65
C ALA A 3 15.09 -29.27 44.87
N ALA A 4 16.38 -29.47 44.59
CA ALA A 4 17.17 -28.53 43.79
C ALA A 4 16.82 -28.64 42.29
N PHE A 5 16.59 -29.87 41.81
CA PHE A 5 16.19 -30.14 40.43
C PHE A 5 14.79 -29.57 40.12
N VAL A 6 13.81 -29.75 41.00
CA VAL A 6 12.46 -29.18 40.85
C VAL A 6 12.48 -27.64 40.84
N ARG A 7 13.38 -27.03 41.62
CA ARG A 7 13.53 -25.56 41.66
C ARG A 7 14.20 -25.04 40.37
N MET A 8 15.14 -25.79 39.82
CA MET A 8 15.82 -25.50 38.55
C MET A 8 14.88 -25.62 37.34
N THR A 9 14.10 -26.70 37.25
CA THR A 9 13.14 -26.92 36.16
C THR A 9 12.01 -25.90 36.16
N ARG A 10 11.52 -25.52 37.35
CA ARG A 10 10.51 -24.46 37.49
C ARG A 10 11.04 -23.09 37.04
N ARG A 11 12.32 -22.80 37.32
CA ARG A 11 12.97 -21.56 36.87
C ARG A 11 13.17 -21.55 35.35
N LEU A 12 13.66 -22.65 34.76
CA LEU A 12 13.77 -22.81 33.31
C LEU A 12 12.40 -22.71 32.62
N GLY A 13 11.36 -23.34 33.17
CA GLY A 13 9.99 -23.25 32.65
C GLY A 13 9.46 -21.81 32.65
N LEU A 14 9.77 -21.02 33.68
CA LEU A 14 9.41 -19.60 33.73
C LEU A 14 10.13 -18.77 32.66
N TRP A 15 11.41 -19.07 32.39
CA TRP A 15 12.16 -18.42 31.32
C TRP A 15 11.59 -18.74 29.93
N PHE A 16 11.26 -20.00 29.65
CA PHE A 16 10.63 -20.39 28.39
C PHE A 16 9.23 -19.81 28.22
N LEU A 17 8.46 -19.74 29.31
CA LEU A 17 7.12 -19.13 29.28
C LEU A 17 7.21 -17.62 29.01
N ALA A 18 8.15 -16.93 29.66
CA ALA A 18 8.42 -15.51 29.38
C ALA A 18 8.85 -15.30 27.93
N ALA A 19 9.79 -16.10 27.42
CA ALA A 19 10.22 -16.02 26.02
C ALA A 19 9.06 -16.28 25.04
N GLY A 20 8.21 -17.27 25.34
CA GLY A 20 7.03 -17.58 24.53
C GLY A 20 6.03 -16.42 24.47
N ILE A 21 5.76 -15.77 25.60
CA ILE A 21 4.89 -14.58 25.64
C ILE A 21 5.48 -13.45 24.80
N THR A 22 6.79 -13.18 24.94
CA THR A 22 7.45 -12.12 24.16
C THR A 22 7.36 -12.38 22.65
N VAL A 23 7.61 -13.61 22.21
CA VAL A 23 7.47 -13.99 20.79
C VAL A 23 6.03 -13.83 20.31
N ALA A 24 5.05 -14.25 21.12
CA ALA A 24 3.64 -14.10 20.78
C ALA A 24 3.24 -12.62 20.63
N ILE A 25 3.67 -11.75 21.54
CA ILE A 25 3.40 -10.31 21.46
C ILE A 25 4.00 -9.72 20.18
N ILE A 26 5.27 -10.00 19.88
CA ILE A 26 5.92 -9.51 18.66
C ILE A 26 5.16 -9.97 17.42
N PHE A 27 4.76 -11.24 17.37
CA PHE A 27 4.02 -11.79 16.24
C PHE A 27 2.66 -11.11 16.07
N ILE A 28 1.90 -10.93 17.15
CA ILE A 28 0.60 -10.25 17.13
C ILE A 28 0.77 -8.78 16.69
N SER A 29 1.78 -8.07 17.20
CA SER A 29 2.05 -6.68 16.81
C SER A 29 2.35 -6.55 15.31
N VAL A 30 3.19 -7.44 14.76
CA VAL A 30 3.48 -7.47 13.32
C VAL A 30 2.21 -7.78 12.53
N PHE A 31 1.40 -8.73 12.98
CA PHE A 31 0.17 -9.11 12.29
C PHE A 31 -0.83 -7.94 12.24
N ILE A 32 -1.05 -7.26 13.37
CA ILE A 32 -1.91 -6.07 13.44
C ILE A 32 -1.36 -4.98 12.52
N TYR A 33 -0.06 -4.68 12.58
CA TYR A 33 0.55 -3.66 11.73
C TYR A 33 0.35 -3.94 10.24
N LYS A 34 0.56 -5.20 9.83
CA LYS A 34 0.44 -5.59 8.42
C LYS A 34 -1.01 -5.46 7.92
N TYR A 35 -2.00 -5.80 8.76
CA TYR A 35 -3.41 -5.74 8.40
C TYR A 35 -4.02 -4.34 8.48
N THR A 36 -3.58 -3.51 9.43
CA THR A 36 -4.19 -2.19 9.68
C THR A 36 -3.50 -1.03 8.98
N VAL A 37 -2.18 -1.12 8.77
CA VAL A 37 -1.38 -0.01 8.24
C VAL A 37 -0.95 -0.27 6.78
N PHE A 38 -0.64 -1.52 6.44
CA PHE A 38 -0.04 -1.83 5.14
C PHE A 38 -1.07 -1.97 4.01
N GLU A 39 -2.23 -2.54 4.32
CA GLU A 39 -3.34 -2.81 3.38
C GLU A 39 -4.57 -2.02 3.82
N PRO A 40 -4.54 -0.67 3.77
CA PRO A 40 -5.68 0.12 4.20
C PRO A 40 -6.87 -0.08 3.25
N ASP A 41 -8.06 0.24 3.75
CA ASP A 41 -9.29 0.05 2.99
C ASP A 41 -9.21 0.76 1.62
N PRO A 42 -9.58 0.10 0.51
CA PRO A 42 -9.56 0.68 -0.81
C PRO A 42 -10.58 1.82 -0.94
N PRO A 43 -10.48 2.66 -1.98
CA PRO A 43 -11.34 3.84 -2.15
C PRO A 43 -12.85 3.60 -2.02
N PRO A 44 -13.43 2.46 -2.48
CA PRO A 44 -14.87 2.20 -2.29
C PRO A 44 -15.33 2.10 -0.83
N LEU A 45 -14.41 1.87 0.10
CA LEU A 45 -14.67 1.64 1.53
C LEU A 45 -14.07 2.74 2.42
N ALA A 46 -13.36 3.71 1.84
CA ALA A 46 -12.64 4.76 2.54
C ALA A 46 -13.18 6.16 2.20
N ALA A 47 -12.82 7.16 3.03
CA ALA A 47 -13.13 8.57 2.75
C ALA A 47 -12.15 9.13 1.71
N CYS A 48 -12.40 8.81 0.45
CA CYS A 48 -11.58 9.21 -0.70
C CYS A 48 -12.42 9.87 -1.80
N GLU A 49 -11.92 10.97 -2.35
CA GLU A 49 -12.46 11.65 -3.53
C GLU A 49 -11.65 11.27 -4.77
N SER A 50 -12.32 10.77 -5.81
CA SER A 50 -11.67 10.43 -7.07
C SER A 50 -11.37 11.69 -7.88
N LEU A 51 -10.10 11.89 -8.22
CA LEU A 51 -9.62 13.04 -9.00
C LEU A 51 -9.41 12.70 -10.47
N GLN A 52 -8.86 11.51 -10.74
CA GLN A 52 -8.51 11.10 -12.10
C GLN A 52 -8.60 9.58 -12.24
N VAL A 53 -9.05 9.13 -13.42
CA VAL A 53 -9.02 7.71 -13.81
C VAL A 53 -8.33 7.60 -15.17
N VAL A 54 -7.35 6.71 -15.27
CA VAL A 54 -6.65 6.38 -16.51
C VAL A 54 -6.76 4.88 -16.76
N LEU A 55 -7.14 4.52 -17.98
CA LEU A 55 -7.23 3.13 -18.42
C LEU A 55 -5.90 2.68 -19.00
N THR A 56 -5.54 1.43 -18.75
CA THR A 56 -4.46 0.79 -19.51
C THR A 56 -4.88 0.59 -20.97
N ALA A 57 -3.92 0.52 -21.90
CA ALA A 57 -4.20 0.44 -23.34
C ALA A 57 -5.03 -0.80 -23.75
N ASP A 58 -4.96 -1.86 -22.95
CA ASP A 58 -5.70 -3.11 -23.10
C ASP A 58 -7.07 -3.11 -22.35
N ASN A 59 -7.42 -2.01 -21.67
CA ASN A 59 -8.57 -1.90 -20.76
C ASN A 59 -8.61 -2.98 -19.67
N GLY A 60 -7.47 -3.59 -19.34
CA GLY A 60 -7.37 -4.62 -18.31
C GLY A 60 -7.32 -4.06 -16.88
N ALA A 61 -6.92 -2.80 -16.72
CA ALA A 61 -6.88 -2.15 -15.43
C ALA A 61 -7.27 -0.67 -15.50
N GLU A 62 -7.84 -0.19 -14.40
CA GLU A 62 -8.14 1.21 -14.15
C GLU A 62 -7.17 1.72 -13.08
N VAL A 63 -6.33 2.69 -13.43
CA VAL A 63 -5.50 3.40 -12.45
C VAL A 63 -6.23 4.65 -12.03
N GLN A 64 -6.43 4.83 -10.73
CA GLN A 64 -7.22 5.90 -10.16
C GLN A 64 -6.40 6.71 -9.16
N LEU A 65 -6.42 8.03 -9.32
CA LEU A 65 -5.89 9.00 -8.36
C LEU A 65 -7.03 9.46 -7.46
N HIS A 66 -6.79 9.38 -6.16
CA HIS A 66 -7.73 9.80 -5.13
C HIS A 66 -7.08 10.78 -4.16
N GLU A 67 -7.86 11.71 -3.64
CA GLU A 67 -7.53 12.46 -2.43
C GLU A 67 -8.24 11.80 -1.25
N CYS A 68 -7.49 11.32 -0.27
CA CYS A 68 -8.02 10.52 0.84
C CYS A 68 -7.76 11.17 2.19
N LYS A 69 -8.67 10.93 3.14
CA LYS A 69 -8.49 11.21 4.57
C LYS A 69 -8.48 9.91 5.36
N ARG A 70 -7.50 9.71 6.24
CA ARG A 70 -7.33 8.48 7.04
C ARG A 70 -6.99 8.77 8.50
N GLY A 71 -7.29 7.80 9.37
CA GLY A 71 -6.95 7.83 10.80
C GLY A 71 -7.69 8.91 11.60
N ASP A 72 -9.03 8.87 11.60
CA ASP A 72 -9.88 9.91 12.22
C ASP A 72 -9.50 11.33 11.77
N ASP A 73 -9.39 11.52 10.45
CA ASP A 73 -9.04 12.80 9.80
C ASP A 73 -7.64 13.37 10.15
N SER A 74 -6.77 12.60 10.79
CA SER A 74 -5.42 13.07 11.13
C SER A 74 -4.45 13.11 9.95
N TRP A 75 -4.70 12.32 8.91
CA TRP A 75 -3.90 12.30 7.68
C TRP A 75 -4.75 12.61 6.45
N GLN A 76 -4.20 13.43 5.55
CA GLN A 76 -4.78 13.74 4.24
C GLN A 76 -3.69 13.68 3.18
N GLY A 77 -4.01 13.09 2.03
CA GLY A 77 -3.02 12.92 0.98
C GLY A 77 -3.56 12.30 -0.29
N TYR A 78 -2.70 12.22 -1.29
CA TYR A 78 -2.98 11.55 -2.55
C TYR A 78 -2.72 10.05 -2.42
N GLU A 79 -3.62 9.24 -2.98
CA GLU A 79 -3.43 7.80 -3.15
C GLU A 79 -3.66 7.41 -4.60
N VAL A 80 -2.74 6.62 -5.15
CA VAL A 80 -2.89 6.01 -6.48
C VAL A 80 -3.22 4.54 -6.30
N TRP A 81 -4.33 4.12 -6.88
CA TRP A 81 -4.84 2.76 -6.81
C TRP A 81 -4.97 2.17 -8.21
N LEU A 82 -4.73 0.88 -8.33
CA LEU A 82 -5.10 0.11 -9.51
C LEU A 82 -6.26 -0.79 -9.16
N HIS A 83 -7.31 -0.72 -9.97
CA HIS A 83 -8.49 -1.56 -9.92
C HIS A 83 -8.48 -2.51 -11.13
N GLU A 84 -8.60 -3.80 -10.86
CA GLU A 84 -8.70 -4.86 -11.86
C GLU A 84 -10.18 -5.27 -12.03
N PRO A 85 -10.86 -4.86 -13.12
CA PRO A 85 -12.28 -5.15 -13.28
C PRO A 85 -12.60 -6.64 -13.33
N HIS A 86 -11.67 -7.46 -13.85
CA HIS A 86 -11.88 -8.91 -13.99
C HIS A 86 -12.10 -9.64 -12.66
N ASN A 87 -11.34 -9.29 -11.63
CA ASN A 87 -11.39 -9.93 -10.30
C ASN A 87 -11.85 -8.99 -9.18
N GLN A 88 -12.23 -7.75 -9.51
CA GLN A 88 -12.63 -6.69 -8.56
C GLN A 88 -11.57 -6.42 -7.50
N TYR A 89 -10.30 -6.61 -7.85
CA TYR A 89 -9.18 -6.46 -6.93
C TYR A 89 -8.65 -5.02 -6.96
N TRP A 90 -8.34 -4.51 -5.78
CA TRP A 90 -7.77 -3.18 -5.59
C TRP A 90 -6.37 -3.31 -5.01
N GLN A 91 -5.43 -2.59 -5.60
CA GLN A 91 -4.07 -2.54 -5.12
C GLN A 91 -3.57 -1.10 -5.07
N ARG A 92 -3.03 -0.71 -3.91
CA ARG A 92 -2.41 0.61 -3.74
C ARG A 92 -1.05 0.62 -4.39
N LEU A 93 -0.84 1.55 -5.31
CA LEU A 93 0.41 1.74 -6.02
C LEU A 93 1.31 2.72 -5.28
N LEU A 94 0.73 3.83 -4.83
CA LEU A 94 1.46 4.97 -4.31
C LEU A 94 0.62 5.74 -3.30
N THR A 95 1.30 6.38 -2.35
CA THR A 95 0.72 7.39 -1.46
C THR A 95 1.62 8.60 -1.38
N ALA A 96 1.03 9.78 -1.22
CA ALA A 96 1.73 11.01 -0.95
C ALA A 96 0.96 11.87 0.03
N GLU A 97 1.66 12.70 0.81
CA GLU A 97 0.99 13.75 1.58
C GLU A 97 0.35 14.78 0.64
N LEU A 98 -0.66 15.50 1.13
CA LEU A 98 -1.32 16.56 0.37
C LEU A 98 -0.41 17.80 0.30
N ASP A 99 0.63 17.71 -0.55
CA ASP A 99 1.60 18.78 -0.82
C ASP A 99 1.86 18.88 -2.32
N GLY A 100 1.49 20.02 -2.91
CA GLY A 100 1.61 20.25 -4.34
C GLY A 100 0.52 19.56 -5.16
N CYS A 101 0.85 19.22 -6.39
CA CYS A 101 -0.06 18.62 -7.38
C CYS A 101 0.35 17.16 -7.67
N MET A 102 -0.61 16.37 -8.15
CA MET A 102 -0.37 15.01 -8.64
C MET A 102 -1.28 14.70 -9.82
N THR A 103 -0.72 14.10 -10.88
CA THR A 103 -1.48 13.69 -12.07
C THR A 103 -0.92 12.37 -12.62
N LEU A 104 -1.77 11.64 -13.33
CA LEU A 104 -1.44 10.34 -13.91
C LEU A 104 -1.41 10.43 -15.44
N GLY A 105 -0.50 9.69 -16.04
CA GLY A 105 -0.47 9.37 -17.46
C GLY A 105 -0.12 7.89 -17.66
N VAL A 106 -0.65 7.26 -18.70
CA VAL A 106 -0.22 5.93 -19.11
C VAL A 106 0.46 6.04 -20.45
N ALA A 107 1.73 5.64 -20.50
CA ALA A 107 2.52 5.60 -21.71
C ALA A 107 2.30 4.30 -22.49
N ASP A 108 2.54 4.34 -23.80
CA ASP A 108 2.30 3.24 -24.74
C ASP A 108 3.08 1.95 -24.40
N ASN A 109 4.14 2.06 -23.61
CA ASN A 109 5.01 0.96 -23.18
C ASN A 109 4.55 0.28 -21.88
N ALA A 110 3.27 0.40 -21.50
CA ALA A 110 2.75 -0.11 -20.22
C ALA A 110 3.51 0.47 -19.01
N ALA A 111 3.79 1.76 -19.06
CA ALA A 111 4.29 2.52 -17.93
C ALA A 111 3.22 3.51 -17.43
N LEU A 112 2.94 3.46 -16.13
CA LEU A 112 2.22 4.50 -15.42
C LEU A 112 3.22 5.59 -15.05
N GLU A 113 3.03 6.77 -15.64
CA GLU A 113 3.74 7.99 -15.28
C GLU A 113 2.92 8.75 -14.23
N VAL A 114 3.52 8.94 -13.06
CA VAL A 114 2.96 9.73 -11.96
C VAL A 114 3.72 11.04 -11.87
N PHE A 115 3.12 12.12 -12.36
CA PHE A 115 3.71 13.45 -12.27
C PHE A 115 3.31 14.10 -10.95
N HIS A 116 4.28 14.62 -10.20
CA HIS A 116 4.01 15.29 -8.91
C HIS A 116 4.95 16.46 -8.66
N SER A 117 4.53 17.46 -7.86
CA SER A 117 5.42 18.56 -7.46
C SER A 117 6.02 18.41 -6.06
N ALA A 118 5.47 17.50 -5.24
CA ALA A 118 5.95 17.16 -3.90
C ALA A 118 7.45 16.78 -3.83
N GLY A 119 8.08 17.01 -2.69
CA GLY A 119 9.46 16.57 -2.44
C GLY A 119 9.59 15.04 -2.40
N ARG A 120 10.76 14.48 -2.76
CA ARG A 120 11.00 13.02 -2.80
C ARG A 120 10.71 12.28 -1.48
N GLY A 121 10.79 12.97 -0.34
CA GLY A 121 10.49 12.39 0.98
C GLY A 121 9.00 12.22 1.28
N HIS A 122 8.12 12.84 0.49
CA HIS A 122 6.67 12.84 0.69
C HIS A 122 5.95 11.85 -0.22
N LEU A 123 6.69 11.10 -1.05
CA LEU A 123 6.17 10.11 -1.97
C LEU A 123 6.56 8.71 -1.49
N ASN A 124 5.56 7.89 -1.18
CA ASN A 124 5.76 6.50 -0.81
C ASN A 124 5.21 5.59 -1.92
N VAL A 125 6.13 5.06 -2.72
CA VAL A 125 5.85 4.10 -3.80
C VAL A 125 5.78 2.71 -3.17
N ALA A 126 4.58 2.16 -3.06
CA ALA A 126 4.38 0.83 -2.48
C ALA A 126 4.99 -0.27 -3.39
N ARG A 127 4.93 -0.07 -4.71
CA ARG A 127 5.44 -1.00 -5.73
C ARG A 127 5.97 -0.23 -6.95
N SER A 128 7.11 -0.65 -7.49
CA SER A 128 7.66 -0.10 -8.75
C SER A 128 7.06 -0.75 -10.01
N SER A 129 6.37 -1.88 -9.84
CA SER A 129 5.62 -2.54 -10.90
C SER A 129 4.53 -3.43 -10.28
N VAL A 130 3.47 -3.65 -11.05
CA VAL A 130 2.34 -4.50 -10.68
C VAL A 130 1.95 -5.41 -11.83
N ILE A 131 1.43 -6.58 -11.48
CA ILE A 131 0.82 -7.49 -12.44
C ILE A 131 -0.69 -7.31 -12.32
N TYR A 132 -1.37 -7.18 -13.46
CA TYR A 132 -2.82 -7.16 -13.55
C TYR A 132 -3.28 -8.13 -14.64
N ARG A 133 -4.57 -8.45 -14.68
CA ARG A 133 -5.14 -9.30 -15.74
C ARG A 133 -6.06 -8.52 -16.65
N ASP A 134 -5.95 -8.76 -17.96
CA ASP A 134 -6.89 -8.22 -18.93
C ASP A 134 -8.26 -8.91 -18.86
N VAL A 135 -9.18 -8.46 -19.72
CA VAL A 135 -10.55 -9.01 -19.83
C VAL A 135 -10.56 -10.51 -20.17
N ASP A 136 -9.52 -11.01 -20.86
CA ASP A 136 -9.35 -12.42 -21.23
C ASP A 136 -8.59 -13.21 -20.15
N GLY A 137 -8.17 -12.55 -19.06
CA GLY A 137 -7.44 -13.14 -17.94
C GLY A 137 -5.94 -13.26 -18.16
N ASN A 138 -5.37 -12.71 -19.24
CA ASN A 138 -3.93 -12.76 -19.50
C ASN A 138 -3.19 -11.78 -18.56
N PRO A 139 -2.04 -12.19 -18.02
CA PRO A 139 -1.27 -11.32 -17.14
C PRO A 139 -0.50 -10.26 -17.95
N HIS A 140 -0.60 -9.01 -17.51
CA HIS A 140 0.16 -7.88 -18.00
C HIS A 140 0.93 -7.23 -16.85
N THR A 141 2.04 -6.56 -17.16
CA THR A 141 2.85 -5.86 -16.17
C THR A 141 2.79 -4.36 -16.44
N LEU A 142 2.38 -3.59 -15.43
CA LEU A 142 2.42 -2.14 -15.44
C LEU A 142 3.63 -1.69 -14.62
N SER A 143 4.56 -0.98 -15.25
CA SER A 143 5.67 -0.31 -14.55
C SER A 143 5.21 1.04 -13.99
N ILE A 144 5.77 1.48 -12.87
CA ILE A 144 5.37 2.72 -12.19
C ILE A 144 6.58 3.64 -12.11
N ASN A 145 6.47 4.77 -12.79
CA ASN A 145 7.46 5.83 -12.83
C ASN A 145 6.87 7.05 -12.12
N ALA A 146 7.62 7.61 -11.18
CA ALA A 146 7.25 8.86 -10.53
C ALA A 146 8.22 9.95 -10.97
N GLU A 147 7.70 10.97 -11.66
CA GLU A 147 8.47 12.10 -12.15
C GLU A 147 8.08 13.37 -11.40
N ARG A 148 9.10 14.10 -10.92
CA ARG A 148 8.87 15.38 -10.28
C ARG A 148 8.81 16.49 -11.33
N VAL A 149 7.70 17.21 -11.35
CA VAL A 149 7.45 18.35 -12.24
C VAL A 149 7.23 19.64 -11.45
N VAL A 150 7.41 20.79 -12.10
CA VAL A 150 7.15 22.10 -11.47
C VAL A 150 5.65 22.40 -11.47
N ASP A 151 4.99 22.15 -12.60
CA ASP A 151 3.55 22.26 -12.79
C ASP A 151 3.02 20.91 -13.30
N CYS A 152 1.88 20.46 -12.77
CA CYS A 152 1.31 19.20 -13.23
C CYS A 152 0.56 19.40 -14.56
N PRO A 153 0.80 18.54 -15.56
CA PRO A 153 0.34 18.76 -16.93
C PRO A 153 -1.18 18.65 -17.15
N LEU A 154 -1.96 18.33 -16.11
CA LEU A 154 -3.41 18.12 -16.18
C LEU A 154 -4.20 18.93 -15.13
N ASP A 155 -3.59 19.97 -14.53
CA ASP A 155 -4.33 20.98 -13.75
C ASP A 155 -5.14 21.93 -14.66
#